data_AF-A0A354MTX6-F1
#
_entry.id   AF-A0A354MTX6-F1
#
_cell.length_a   1.000
_cell.length_b   1.000
_cell.length_c   1.000
_cell.angle_alpha   90.00
_cell.angle_beta   90.00
_cell.angle_gamma   90.00
#
_symmetry.space_group_name_H-M   'P 1'
#
loop_
_entity.id
_entity.type
_entity.pdbx_description
1 polymer ?
#
loop_
_entity_poly.entity_id
_entity_poly.type
_entity_poly.pdbx_seq_one_letter_code
_entity_poly.pdbx_strand_id
1 'polypeptide(L)'
;SNETIGKRAYRRELVRHQSAALNCVYAYCSAGSTESTQDLIFSGQSLIGENGTLLAETQEAIAADYLLISDCDLGKIRADRRKNKSFGDTAERFGAQAEIVPVSDGHLRGDGTAYRLEKLPFVPAQRKHRVERCMEIFNMQVAGLRQRLQAIGNPNAVIGISGGLDSTLALLVAVEAMRQLGRPASDVYGVTMPCFGTSDRTYRNSWELMRTLGISCKEINIRSAVNVHFGDIGHNPDIHDGTYENSQARERTQILMDYASVVKGIVVGTGDLSELALGWCTYNGDHMSMYGVNASIPKTLIRWMIDAISEMPAFAAARPVLQDILDTPISPELLPPDAQGRIAQHTEDLVGPYALHDFFLYYTLRYGFTPRKIYALACRAFGGDFEETVIKKWLKTFYRRFFTQQFKRSCLPDGVKVGSVTLSPRGDWRMPSDASARLWLNEVESL
;
A
#
# COMPACT_ATOMS: atom_id res chain seq x y z
N SER A 1 16.19 -26.72 -28.62
CA SER A 1 14.72 -26.66 -28.73
C SER A 1 14.36 -25.98 -30.04
N ASN A 2 13.79 -26.70 -31.00
CA ASN A 2 13.23 -26.11 -32.23
C ASN A 2 12.10 -25.10 -31.92
N GLU A 3 11.76 -24.26 -32.89
CA GLU A 3 10.67 -23.30 -32.86
C GLU A 3 9.46 -23.79 -33.67
N THR A 4 8.27 -23.59 -33.11
CA THR A 4 6.97 -23.90 -33.74
C THR A 4 5.93 -22.88 -33.29
N ILE A 5 4.80 -22.80 -33.98
CA ILE A 5 3.70 -21.88 -33.63
C ILE A 5 3.32 -22.05 -32.15
N GLY A 6 3.23 -20.93 -31.41
CA GLY A 6 2.84 -20.89 -29.99
C GLY A 6 3.92 -21.31 -28.98
N LYS A 7 4.99 -21.97 -29.41
CA LYS A 7 6.02 -22.53 -28.51
C LYS A 7 6.81 -21.46 -27.75
N ARG A 8 6.91 -20.26 -28.30
CA ARG A 8 7.51 -19.10 -27.64
C ARG A 8 6.75 -18.69 -26.36
N ALA A 9 5.42 -18.64 -26.41
CA ALA A 9 4.58 -18.33 -25.25
C ALA A 9 4.59 -19.48 -24.23
N TYR A 10 4.53 -20.72 -24.72
CA TYR A 10 4.65 -21.91 -23.86
C TYR A 10 5.96 -21.92 -23.04
N ARG A 11 7.10 -21.58 -23.65
CA ARG A 11 8.39 -21.48 -22.94
C ARG A 11 8.40 -20.39 -21.86
N ARG A 12 7.74 -19.25 -22.09
CA ARG A 12 7.59 -18.21 -21.06
C ARG A 12 6.87 -18.76 -19.84
N GLU A 13 5.75 -19.45 -20.05
CA GLU A 13 4.96 -20.02 -18.95
C GLU A 13 5.74 -21.08 -18.18
N LEU A 14 6.49 -21.95 -18.86
CA LEU A 14 7.36 -22.92 -18.20
C LEU A 14 8.45 -22.27 -17.34
N VAL A 15 9.17 -21.28 -17.88
CA VAL A 15 10.24 -20.59 -17.13
C VAL A 15 9.68 -19.83 -15.93
N ARG A 16 8.52 -19.16 -16.10
CA ARG A 16 7.83 -18.49 -15.00
C ARG A 16 7.39 -19.49 -13.93
N HIS A 17 6.71 -20.56 -14.32
CA HIS A 17 6.27 -21.60 -13.38
C HIS A 17 7.46 -22.24 -12.65
N GLN A 18 8.51 -22.62 -13.36
CA GLN A 18 9.66 -23.29 -12.78
C GLN A 18 10.42 -22.38 -11.80
N SER A 19 10.63 -21.11 -12.15
CA SER A 19 11.27 -20.14 -11.26
C SER A 19 10.45 -19.88 -9.99
N ALA A 20 9.12 -19.85 -10.10
CA ALA A 20 8.21 -19.73 -8.95
C ALA A 20 8.22 -20.97 -8.07
N ALA A 21 8.02 -22.16 -8.66
CA ALA A 21 7.94 -23.42 -7.93
C ALA A 21 9.22 -23.73 -7.13
N LEU A 22 10.38 -23.36 -7.67
CA LEU A 22 11.68 -23.57 -7.02
C LEU A 22 12.15 -22.39 -6.17
N ASN A 23 11.38 -21.29 -6.08
CA ASN A 23 11.81 -20.01 -5.51
C ASN A 23 13.25 -19.67 -5.95
N CYS A 24 13.50 -19.55 -7.25
CA CYS A 24 14.84 -19.36 -7.79
C CYS A 24 14.90 -18.34 -8.93
N VAL A 25 16.13 -18.06 -9.36
CA VAL A 25 16.41 -17.49 -10.68
C VAL A 25 16.53 -18.66 -11.67
N TYR A 26 15.82 -18.58 -12.79
CA TYR A 26 15.84 -19.58 -13.84
C TYR A 26 16.27 -18.95 -15.17
N ALA A 27 17.46 -19.32 -15.64
CA ALA A 27 17.98 -18.89 -16.93
C ALA A 27 17.78 -20.01 -17.97
N TYR A 28 17.09 -19.67 -19.06
CA TYR A 28 16.86 -20.56 -20.19
C TYR A 28 17.54 -19.98 -21.43
N CYS A 29 18.30 -20.80 -22.14
CA CYS A 29 18.92 -20.44 -23.41
C CYS A 29 18.59 -21.49 -24.48
N SER A 30 18.35 -21.05 -25.71
CA SER A 30 18.14 -21.94 -26.86
C SER A 30 19.00 -21.57 -28.05
N ALA A 31 19.25 -22.55 -28.92
CA ALA A 31 20.00 -22.35 -30.15
C ALA A 31 19.37 -21.26 -31.03
N GLY A 32 20.23 -20.52 -31.73
CA GLY A 32 19.87 -19.43 -32.64
C GLY A 32 19.47 -19.94 -34.03
N SER A 33 19.15 -19.00 -34.91
CA SER A 33 18.66 -19.26 -36.27
C SER A 33 19.72 -19.76 -37.26
N THR A 34 20.96 -19.93 -36.82
CA THR A 34 22.09 -20.41 -37.63
C THR A 34 22.21 -21.93 -37.68
N GLU A 35 21.38 -22.65 -36.91
CA GLU A 35 21.30 -24.11 -36.93
C GLU A 35 20.80 -24.66 -38.27
N SER A 36 21.12 -25.94 -38.55
CA SER A 36 20.67 -26.62 -39.77
C SER A 36 19.14 -26.61 -39.88
N THR A 37 18.64 -26.17 -41.04
CA THR A 37 17.21 -26.00 -41.32
C THR A 37 16.58 -27.14 -42.12
N GLN A 38 17.24 -28.30 -42.18
CA GLN A 38 16.79 -29.42 -43.01
C GLN A 38 15.30 -29.72 -42.81
N ASP A 39 14.83 -29.75 -41.55
CA ASP A 39 13.41 -29.97 -41.21
C ASP A 39 12.92 -29.10 -40.02
N LEU A 40 13.77 -28.26 -39.42
CA LEU A 40 13.48 -27.51 -38.20
C LEU A 40 13.97 -26.07 -38.29
N ILE A 41 13.41 -25.18 -37.49
CA ILE A 41 13.97 -23.84 -37.25
C ILE A 41 14.22 -23.64 -35.76
N PHE A 42 15.09 -22.70 -35.43
CA PHE A 42 15.45 -22.34 -34.06
C PHE A 42 15.41 -20.81 -33.93
N SER A 43 14.88 -20.30 -32.83
CA SER A 43 14.56 -18.87 -32.69
C SER A 43 15.55 -18.07 -31.87
N GLY A 44 16.50 -18.71 -31.18
CA GLY A 44 17.36 -18.03 -30.23
C GLY A 44 16.60 -17.40 -29.06
N GLN A 45 15.41 -17.91 -28.71
CA GLN A 45 14.70 -17.39 -27.54
C GLN A 45 15.48 -17.78 -26.28
N SER A 46 15.88 -16.77 -25.51
CA SER A 46 16.39 -16.90 -24.15
C SER A 46 15.52 -16.12 -23.17
N LEU A 47 15.46 -16.60 -21.94
CA LEU A 47 14.57 -16.10 -20.89
C LEU A 47 15.30 -16.10 -19.55
N ILE A 48 15.11 -15.06 -18.74
CA ILE A 48 15.57 -15.01 -17.36
C ILE A 48 14.34 -14.77 -16.47
N GLY A 49 13.99 -15.76 -15.65
CA GLY A 49 12.91 -15.69 -14.67
C GLY A 49 13.42 -15.53 -13.23
N GLU A 50 12.71 -14.77 -12.40
CA GLU A 50 12.93 -14.62 -10.97
C GLU A 50 11.60 -14.84 -10.24
N ASN A 51 11.48 -15.97 -9.55
CA ASN A 51 10.33 -16.32 -8.71
C ASN A 51 8.95 -16.01 -9.38
N GLY A 52 8.73 -16.50 -10.60
CA GLY A 52 7.47 -16.31 -11.35
C GLY A 52 7.39 -15.05 -12.19
N THR A 53 8.34 -14.12 -12.04
CA THR A 53 8.45 -12.90 -12.85
C THR A 53 9.48 -13.10 -13.95
N LEU A 54 9.13 -12.73 -15.19
CA LEU A 54 10.10 -12.70 -16.28
C LEU A 54 10.88 -11.38 -16.22
N LEU A 55 12.20 -11.46 -15.99
CA LEU A 55 13.09 -10.29 -15.91
C LEU A 55 13.53 -9.84 -17.29
N ALA A 56 13.90 -10.78 -18.15
CA ALA A 56 14.41 -10.49 -19.48
C ALA A 56 14.03 -11.60 -20.48
N GLU A 57 13.91 -11.20 -21.75
CA GLU A 57 13.69 -12.06 -22.89
C GLU A 57 14.37 -11.47 -24.13
N THR A 58 14.93 -12.32 -24.99
CA THR A 58 15.43 -11.92 -26.31
C THR A 58 14.34 -11.19 -27.09
N GLN A 59 14.60 -9.98 -27.61
CA GLN A 59 13.54 -9.20 -28.28
C GLN A 59 13.17 -9.74 -29.67
N GLU A 60 14.16 -10.22 -30.41
CA GLU A 60 13.95 -10.76 -31.75
C GLU A 60 13.14 -12.04 -31.74
N ALA A 61 12.24 -12.17 -32.72
CA ALA A 61 11.42 -13.35 -32.90
C ALA A 61 12.26 -14.56 -33.33
N ILE A 62 13.25 -14.32 -34.21
CA ILE A 62 14.22 -15.29 -34.74
C ILE A 62 15.60 -14.64 -34.68
N ALA A 63 16.37 -14.93 -33.63
CA ALA A 63 17.68 -14.36 -33.37
C ALA A 63 18.79 -15.30 -33.85
N ALA A 64 19.83 -14.73 -34.49
CA ALA A 64 21.04 -15.44 -34.88
C ALA A 64 22.11 -15.36 -33.78
N ASP A 65 22.67 -14.17 -33.59
CA ASP A 65 23.66 -13.86 -32.55
C ASP A 65 23.08 -12.87 -31.55
N TYR A 66 23.06 -13.24 -30.27
CA TYR A 66 22.48 -12.41 -29.22
C TYR A 66 23.15 -12.65 -27.87
N LEU A 67 23.02 -11.67 -26.99
CA LEU A 67 23.43 -11.77 -25.59
C LEU A 67 22.31 -11.21 -24.71
N LEU A 68 21.79 -12.03 -23.80
CA LEU A 68 20.76 -11.61 -22.84
C LEU A 68 21.38 -11.46 -21.46
N ILE A 69 21.43 -10.22 -20.96
CA ILE A 69 21.96 -9.89 -19.64
C ILE A 69 20.82 -9.31 -18.80
N SER A 70 20.73 -9.77 -17.55
CA SER A 70 19.88 -9.16 -16.54
C SER A 70 20.48 -9.41 -15.17
N ASP A 71 20.45 -8.40 -14.32
CA ASP A 71 20.74 -8.60 -12.90
C ASP A 71 19.56 -9.30 -12.23
N CYS A 72 19.84 -10.05 -11.17
CA CYS A 72 18.83 -10.76 -10.38
C CYS A 72 19.05 -10.45 -8.90
N ASP A 73 17.97 -10.35 -8.12
CA ASP A 73 18.07 -10.06 -6.70
C ASP A 73 18.05 -11.34 -5.85
N LEU A 74 19.23 -11.91 -5.62
CA LEU A 74 19.40 -13.07 -4.74
C LEU A 74 18.94 -12.81 -3.30
N GLY A 75 18.89 -11.54 -2.88
CA GLY A 75 18.32 -11.14 -1.60
C GLY A 75 16.82 -11.39 -1.54
N LYS A 76 16.06 -11.10 -2.61
CA LYS A 76 14.62 -11.44 -2.68
C LYS A 76 14.41 -12.94 -2.57
N ILE A 77 15.17 -13.72 -3.33
CA ILE A 77 15.13 -15.18 -3.30
C ILE A 77 15.40 -15.72 -1.89
N ARG A 78 16.46 -15.24 -1.23
CA ARG A 78 16.78 -15.63 0.15
C ARG A 78 15.69 -15.23 1.14
N ALA A 79 15.05 -14.07 0.96
CA ALA A 79 13.96 -13.62 1.81
C ALA A 79 12.70 -14.49 1.65
N ASP A 80 12.32 -14.82 0.41
CA ASP A 80 11.18 -15.69 0.14
C ASP A 80 11.40 -17.11 0.68
N ARG A 81 12.59 -17.67 0.46
CA ARG A 81 12.96 -18.98 1.02
C ARG A 81 12.94 -19.00 2.55
N ARG A 82 13.35 -17.90 3.22
CA ARG A 82 13.28 -17.80 4.68
C ARG A 82 11.86 -17.76 5.23
N LYS A 83 10.92 -17.15 4.49
CA LYS A 83 9.52 -17.02 4.90
C LYS A 83 8.71 -18.27 4.60
N ASN A 84 9.05 -18.96 3.52
CA ASN A 84 8.39 -20.19 3.11
C ASN A 84 8.90 -21.38 3.93
N LYS A 85 8.19 -21.70 5.02
CA LYS A 85 8.57 -22.81 5.93
C LYS A 85 8.65 -24.16 5.21
N SER A 86 7.71 -24.45 4.31
CA SER A 86 7.73 -25.74 3.59
C SER A 86 8.92 -25.87 2.64
N PHE A 87 9.50 -24.75 2.17
CA PHE A 87 10.77 -24.78 1.45
C PHE A 87 11.91 -25.28 2.36
N GLY A 88 11.97 -24.77 3.59
CA GLY A 88 12.93 -25.22 4.61
C GLY A 88 12.75 -26.69 4.98
N ASP A 89 11.51 -27.10 5.27
CA ASP A 89 11.17 -28.50 5.62
C ASP A 89 11.56 -29.47 4.49
N THR A 90 11.34 -29.07 3.23
CA THR A 90 11.72 -29.86 2.05
C THR A 90 13.25 -29.95 1.92
N ALA A 91 13.96 -28.84 2.13
CA ALA A 91 15.42 -28.81 2.07
C ALA A 91 16.05 -29.67 3.20
N GLU A 92 15.48 -29.67 4.40
CA GLU A 92 15.94 -30.53 5.50
C GLU A 92 15.72 -32.01 5.17
N ARG A 93 14.57 -32.36 4.58
CA ARG A 93 14.23 -33.75 4.26
C ARG A 93 14.99 -34.32 3.05
N PHE A 94 15.32 -33.49 2.06
CA PHE A 94 15.84 -33.95 0.75
C PHE A 94 17.15 -33.27 0.29
N GLY A 95 17.68 -32.28 1.01
CA GLY A 95 18.72 -31.37 0.52
C GLY A 95 20.14 -31.93 0.44
N ALA A 96 20.41 -33.14 0.93
CA ALA A 96 21.75 -33.72 0.97
C ALA A 96 22.23 -34.37 -0.34
N GLN A 97 21.57 -34.12 -1.48
CA GLN A 97 21.78 -34.88 -2.72
C GLN A 97 22.67 -34.20 -3.77
N ALA A 98 23.16 -32.98 -3.51
CA ALA A 98 24.00 -32.25 -4.46
C ALA A 98 25.47 -32.24 -4.04
N GLU A 99 26.38 -32.56 -4.96
CA GLU A 99 27.80 -32.32 -4.80
C GLU A 99 28.08 -30.81 -4.93
N ILE A 100 28.71 -30.21 -3.91
CA ILE A 100 29.06 -28.80 -3.91
C ILE A 100 30.49 -28.65 -4.43
N VAL A 101 30.63 -28.10 -5.64
CA VAL A 101 31.94 -27.79 -6.23
C VAL A 101 32.27 -26.32 -5.93
N PRO A 102 33.26 -26.03 -5.06
CA PRO A 102 33.67 -24.66 -4.78
C PRO A 102 34.35 -24.05 -6.00
N VAL A 103 33.99 -22.82 -6.35
CA VAL A 103 34.62 -22.03 -7.42
C VAL A 103 35.37 -20.85 -6.83
N SER A 104 36.59 -20.60 -7.32
CA SER A 104 37.56 -19.67 -6.72
C SER A 104 37.35 -18.18 -7.05
N ASP A 105 36.47 -17.84 -8.00
CA ASP A 105 36.22 -16.46 -8.46
C ASP A 105 34.72 -16.09 -8.42
N GLY A 106 34.07 -16.35 -7.28
CA GLY A 106 32.63 -16.16 -7.07
C GLY A 106 32.19 -14.72 -6.82
N HIS A 107 32.85 -13.70 -7.39
CA HIS A 107 32.40 -12.32 -7.23
C HIS A 107 31.08 -12.10 -7.97
N LEU A 108 30.08 -11.53 -7.28
CA LEU A 108 28.88 -11.02 -7.93
C LEU A 108 29.30 -9.87 -8.84
N ARG A 109 29.21 -10.08 -10.17
CA ARG A 109 29.71 -9.13 -11.18
C ARG A 109 28.71 -8.03 -11.55
N GLY A 110 27.45 -8.17 -11.15
CA GLY A 110 26.40 -7.19 -11.44
C GLY A 110 26.45 -5.99 -10.49
N ASP A 111 26.42 -4.79 -11.05
CA ASP A 111 26.23 -3.52 -10.31
C ASP A 111 24.74 -3.22 -10.05
N GLY A 112 23.85 -4.10 -10.52
CA GLY A 112 22.40 -3.99 -10.37
C GLY A 112 21.74 -3.09 -11.40
N THR A 113 22.48 -2.43 -12.31
CA THR A 113 21.94 -1.50 -13.31
C THR A 113 20.99 -2.17 -14.29
N ALA A 114 21.19 -3.46 -14.58
CA ALA A 114 20.33 -4.26 -15.44
C ALA A 114 19.13 -4.88 -14.69
N TYR A 115 18.91 -4.54 -13.42
CA TYR A 115 17.73 -4.96 -12.65
C TYR A 115 16.61 -3.93 -12.82
N ARG A 116 15.48 -4.38 -13.35
CA ARG A 116 14.29 -3.54 -13.47
C ARG A 116 13.74 -3.20 -12.08
N LEU A 117 13.78 -1.92 -11.74
CA LEU A 117 13.31 -1.41 -10.45
C LEU A 117 12.16 -0.43 -10.67
N GLU A 118 11.06 -0.68 -9.97
CA GLU A 118 9.86 0.18 -10.02
C GLU A 118 9.89 1.19 -8.87
N LYS A 119 9.60 2.47 -9.16
CA LYS A 119 9.51 3.55 -8.15
C LYS A 119 8.41 3.32 -7.12
N LEU A 120 7.28 2.75 -7.55
CA LEU A 120 6.10 2.53 -6.72
C LEU A 120 5.81 1.02 -6.64
N PRO A 121 6.44 0.27 -5.72
CA PRO A 121 6.37 -1.20 -5.72
C PRO A 121 4.98 -1.77 -5.45
N PHE A 122 4.07 -0.97 -4.88
CA PHE A 122 2.66 -1.33 -4.69
C PHE A 122 1.77 -1.03 -5.90
N VAL A 123 2.24 -0.22 -6.85
CA VAL A 123 1.44 0.27 -7.99
C VAL A 123 1.96 -0.37 -9.28
N PRO A 124 1.17 -1.20 -9.98
CA PRO A 124 1.57 -1.72 -11.28
C PRO A 124 1.87 -0.59 -12.28
N ALA A 125 3.04 -0.68 -12.94
CA ALA A 125 3.48 0.33 -13.89
C ALA A 125 2.52 0.48 -15.09
N GLN A 126 2.10 -0.64 -15.68
CA GLN A 126 1.22 -0.65 -16.84
C GLN A 126 -0.24 -0.34 -16.44
N ARG A 127 -0.87 0.61 -17.15
CA ARG A 127 -2.23 1.08 -16.85
C ARG A 127 -3.26 -0.04 -16.80
N LYS A 128 -3.26 -0.95 -17.78
CA LYS A 128 -4.20 -2.08 -17.82
C LYS A 128 -4.11 -2.95 -16.56
N HIS A 129 -2.91 -3.42 -16.22
CA HIS A 129 -2.68 -4.20 -15.01
C HIS A 129 -2.97 -3.41 -13.72
N ARG A 130 -2.81 -2.08 -13.75
CA ARG A 130 -3.14 -1.22 -12.61
C ARG A 130 -4.63 -1.20 -12.34
N VAL A 131 -5.46 -0.97 -13.36
CA VAL A 131 -6.93 -0.97 -13.23
C VAL A 131 -7.42 -2.34 -12.78
N GLU A 132 -6.96 -3.42 -13.42
CA GLU A 132 -7.30 -4.79 -13.03
C GLU A 132 -6.98 -5.05 -11.55
N ARG A 133 -5.75 -4.71 -11.11
CA ARG A 133 -5.34 -4.89 -9.71
C ARG A 133 -6.13 -4.01 -8.74
N CYS A 134 -6.41 -2.77 -9.09
CA CYS A 134 -7.21 -1.87 -8.25
C CYS A 134 -8.62 -2.44 -8.04
N MET A 135 -9.23 -2.98 -9.10
CA MET A 135 -10.54 -3.61 -9.02
C MET A 135 -10.53 -4.93 -8.25
N GLU A 136 -9.49 -5.76 -8.40
CA GLU A 136 -9.30 -6.96 -7.56
C GLU A 136 -9.24 -6.60 -6.07
N ILE A 137 -8.44 -5.58 -5.73
CA ILE A 137 -8.29 -5.12 -4.35
C ILE A 137 -9.60 -4.55 -3.82
N PHE A 138 -10.29 -3.72 -4.61
CA PHE A 138 -11.60 -3.18 -4.24
C PHE A 138 -12.60 -4.30 -3.94
N ASN A 139 -12.68 -5.31 -4.81
CA ASN A 139 -13.54 -6.48 -4.60
C ASN A 139 -13.19 -7.25 -3.32
N MET A 140 -11.90 -7.37 -2.97
CA MET A 140 -11.47 -7.98 -1.71
C MET A 140 -11.86 -7.14 -0.48
N GLN A 141 -11.76 -5.81 -0.55
CA GLN A 141 -12.22 -4.90 0.50
C GLN A 141 -13.73 -5.03 0.73
N VAL A 142 -14.50 -4.99 -0.36
CA VAL A 142 -15.95 -5.16 -0.35
C VAL A 142 -16.34 -6.51 0.22
N ALA A 143 -15.72 -7.61 -0.24
CA ALA A 143 -16.00 -8.94 0.26
C ALA A 143 -15.72 -9.07 1.77
N GLY A 144 -14.63 -8.48 2.24
CA GLY A 144 -14.26 -8.44 3.66
C GLY A 144 -15.30 -7.70 4.52
N LEU A 145 -15.69 -6.49 4.11
CA LEU A 145 -16.71 -5.72 4.83
C LEU A 145 -18.07 -6.40 4.78
N ARG A 146 -18.47 -6.91 3.62
CA ARG A 146 -19.72 -7.68 3.44
C ARG A 146 -19.80 -8.84 4.41
N GLN A 147 -18.75 -9.66 4.48
CA GLN A 147 -18.68 -10.79 5.39
C GLN A 147 -18.75 -10.34 6.86
N ARG A 148 -18.05 -9.25 7.22
CA ARG A 148 -18.12 -8.69 8.57
C ARG A 148 -19.54 -8.29 8.94
N LEU A 149 -20.23 -7.54 8.09
CA LEU A 149 -21.61 -7.08 8.34
C LEU A 149 -22.56 -8.26 8.51
N GLN A 150 -22.50 -9.26 7.63
CA GLN A 150 -23.35 -10.47 7.73
C GLN A 150 -23.10 -11.25 9.02
N ALA A 151 -21.83 -11.43 9.39
CA ALA A 151 -21.45 -12.23 10.55
C ALA A 151 -21.92 -11.63 11.89
N ILE A 152 -22.17 -10.32 11.95
CA ILE A 152 -22.55 -9.61 13.18
C ILE A 152 -24.00 -9.10 13.16
N GLY A 153 -24.84 -9.63 12.27
CA GLY A 153 -26.28 -9.34 12.26
C GLY A 153 -26.72 -8.16 11.38
N ASN A 154 -25.96 -7.84 10.33
CA ASN A 154 -26.24 -6.79 9.35
C ASN A 154 -26.47 -5.38 9.95
N PRO A 155 -25.55 -4.86 10.80
CA PRO A 155 -25.66 -3.49 11.29
C PRO A 155 -25.46 -2.48 10.17
N ASN A 156 -25.83 -1.23 10.42
CA ASN A 156 -25.51 -0.11 9.52
C ASN A 156 -23.99 0.18 9.47
N ALA A 157 -23.52 0.86 8.42
CA ALA A 157 -22.11 1.26 8.32
C ALA A 157 -21.97 2.76 8.59
N VAL A 158 -21.13 3.16 9.54
CA VAL A 158 -20.91 4.56 9.94
C VAL A 158 -19.48 4.96 9.60
N ILE A 159 -19.31 6.08 8.89
CA ILE A 159 -18.02 6.52 8.36
C ILE A 159 -17.85 8.02 8.56
N GLY A 160 -16.71 8.44 9.10
CA GLY A 160 -16.32 9.84 9.11
C GLY A 160 -15.84 10.27 7.72
N ILE A 161 -16.48 11.28 7.13
CA ILE A 161 -16.14 11.78 5.78
C ILE A 161 -15.44 13.13 5.91
N SER A 162 -14.16 13.16 5.59
CA SER A 162 -13.32 14.37 5.62
C SER A 162 -13.15 15.02 4.24
N GLY A 163 -13.58 14.35 3.17
CA GLY A 163 -13.34 14.80 1.79
C GLY A 163 -11.95 14.41 1.27
N GLY A 164 -11.14 13.73 2.09
CA GLY A 164 -9.87 13.13 1.69
C GLY A 164 -10.02 11.77 0.99
N LEU A 165 -8.93 11.32 0.38
CA LEU A 165 -8.86 10.08 -0.40
C LEU A 165 -9.25 8.84 0.43
N ASP A 166 -8.78 8.72 1.67
CA ASP A 166 -8.95 7.47 2.44
C ASP A 166 -10.40 7.27 2.86
N SER A 167 -11.04 8.34 3.35
CA SER A 167 -12.47 8.32 3.70
C SER A 167 -13.36 8.09 2.47
N THR A 168 -12.95 8.63 1.31
CA THR A 168 -13.63 8.40 0.03
C THR A 168 -13.56 6.93 -0.37
N LEU A 169 -12.38 6.31 -0.34
CA LEU A 169 -12.23 4.89 -0.65
C LEU A 169 -13.06 4.00 0.29
N ALA A 170 -13.00 4.28 1.60
CA ALA A 170 -13.77 3.51 2.58
C ALA A 170 -15.29 3.64 2.35
N LEU A 171 -15.76 4.83 1.96
CA LEU A 171 -17.16 5.06 1.63
C LEU A 171 -17.61 4.29 0.38
N LEU A 172 -16.81 4.30 -0.69
CA LEU A 172 -17.09 3.53 -1.91
C LEU A 172 -17.17 2.03 -1.61
N VAL A 173 -16.26 1.51 -0.77
CA VAL A 173 -16.28 0.12 -0.31
C VAL A 173 -17.57 -0.20 0.46
N ALA A 174 -18.00 0.69 1.36
CA ALA A 174 -19.20 0.48 2.16
C ALA A 174 -20.49 0.51 1.33
N VAL A 175 -20.61 1.46 0.40
CA VAL A 175 -21.77 1.55 -0.51
C VAL A 175 -21.87 0.31 -1.39
N GLU A 176 -20.74 -0.13 -1.96
CA GLU A 176 -20.72 -1.35 -2.77
C GLU A 176 -21.01 -2.61 -1.94
N ALA A 177 -20.51 -2.69 -0.70
CA ALA A 177 -20.82 -3.79 0.20
C ALA A 177 -22.32 -3.85 0.52
N MET A 178 -22.98 -2.72 0.81
CA MET A 178 -24.43 -2.68 1.01
C MET A 178 -25.19 -3.09 -0.25
N ARG A 179 -24.76 -2.61 -1.43
CA ARG A 179 -25.36 -2.98 -2.72
C ARG A 179 -25.29 -4.50 -2.95
N GLN A 180 -24.14 -5.13 -2.70
CA GLN A 180 -24.00 -6.58 -2.83
C GLN A 180 -24.78 -7.38 -1.78
N LEU A 181 -25.14 -6.77 -0.65
CA LEU A 181 -26.05 -7.35 0.35
C LEU A 181 -27.52 -7.17 0.01
N GLY A 182 -27.85 -6.46 -1.08
CA GLY A 182 -29.23 -6.08 -1.39
C GLY A 182 -29.82 -5.07 -0.40
N ARG A 183 -28.96 -4.30 0.30
CA ARG A 183 -29.35 -3.28 1.27
C ARG A 183 -29.34 -1.89 0.62
N PRO A 184 -30.23 -0.98 1.05
CA PRO A 184 -30.27 0.37 0.50
C PRO A 184 -29.01 1.15 0.89
N ALA A 185 -28.57 2.07 0.01
CA ALA A 185 -27.44 2.95 0.28
C ALA A 185 -27.64 3.82 1.55
N SER A 186 -28.89 4.09 1.94
CA SER A 186 -29.25 4.80 3.17
C SER A 186 -28.82 4.10 4.47
N ASP A 187 -28.47 2.81 4.42
CA ASP A 187 -27.90 2.07 5.55
C ASP A 187 -26.41 2.38 5.77
N VAL A 188 -25.80 3.14 4.85
CA VAL A 188 -24.51 3.81 5.06
C VAL A 188 -24.76 5.20 5.60
N TYR A 189 -24.11 5.53 6.72
CA TYR A 189 -24.19 6.82 7.40
C TYR A 189 -22.84 7.52 7.27
N GLY A 190 -22.79 8.53 6.40
CA GLY A 190 -21.64 9.43 6.30
C GLY A 190 -21.80 10.60 7.27
N VAL A 191 -20.78 10.81 8.10
CA VAL A 191 -20.75 11.88 9.10
C VAL A 191 -19.61 12.85 8.79
N THR A 192 -19.93 14.09 8.45
CA THR A 192 -18.93 15.17 8.38
C THR A 192 -18.87 15.92 9.71
N MET A 193 -17.65 16.17 10.18
CA MET A 193 -17.38 16.71 11.52
C MET A 193 -16.45 17.94 11.45
N PRO A 194 -16.99 19.08 10.95
CA PRO A 194 -16.20 20.29 10.77
C PRO A 194 -15.71 20.86 12.11
N CYS A 195 -14.52 21.44 12.09
CA CYS A 195 -13.92 22.09 13.26
C CYS A 195 -13.16 23.38 12.88
N PHE A 196 -11.91 23.54 13.30
CA PHE A 196 -11.14 24.78 13.12
C PHE A 196 -10.46 24.88 11.75
N GLY A 197 -9.98 23.76 11.21
CA GLY A 197 -9.22 23.70 9.95
C GLY A 197 -9.99 23.24 8.72
N THR A 198 -11.29 22.96 8.83
CA THR A 198 -12.09 22.46 7.72
C THR A 198 -12.21 23.50 6.61
N SER A 199 -11.79 23.15 5.40
CA SER A 199 -11.89 24.04 4.24
C SER A 199 -13.26 23.95 3.58
N ASP A 200 -13.65 25.03 2.90
CA ASP A 200 -14.89 25.08 2.12
C ASP A 200 -14.95 23.99 1.05
N ARG A 201 -13.81 23.68 0.42
CA ARG A 201 -13.75 22.73 -0.71
C ARG A 201 -13.95 21.29 -0.25
N THR A 202 -13.21 20.83 0.76
CA THR A 202 -13.34 19.46 1.27
C THR A 202 -14.69 19.21 1.93
N TYR A 203 -15.24 20.23 2.60
CA TYR A 203 -16.60 20.19 3.12
C TYR A 203 -17.64 20.00 2.01
N ARG A 204 -17.57 20.79 0.93
CA ARG A 204 -18.47 20.67 -0.22
C ARG A 204 -18.32 19.31 -0.90
N ASN A 205 -17.10 18.84 -1.14
CA ASN A 205 -16.83 17.53 -1.74
C ASN A 205 -17.39 16.39 -0.90
N SER A 206 -17.23 16.46 0.44
CA SER A 206 -17.81 15.48 1.36
C SER A 206 -19.33 15.41 1.21
N TRP A 207 -20.00 16.56 1.24
CA TRP A 207 -21.45 16.63 1.13
C TRP A 207 -21.98 16.19 -0.24
N GLU A 208 -21.34 16.63 -1.31
CA GLU A 208 -21.72 16.28 -2.68
C GLU A 208 -21.52 14.78 -2.94
N LEU A 209 -20.41 14.20 -2.48
CA LEU A 209 -20.14 12.77 -2.58
C LEU A 209 -21.22 11.97 -1.86
N MET A 210 -21.52 12.30 -0.59
CA MET A 210 -22.54 11.58 0.18
C MET A 210 -23.93 11.67 -0.47
N ARG A 211 -24.33 12.87 -0.94
CA ARG A 211 -25.62 13.07 -1.62
C ARG A 211 -25.72 12.26 -2.90
N THR A 212 -24.67 12.27 -3.70
CA THR A 212 -24.66 11.61 -5.01
C THR A 212 -24.66 10.09 -4.88
N LEU A 213 -24.08 9.56 -3.80
CA LEU A 213 -24.12 8.13 -3.47
C LEU A 213 -25.46 7.70 -2.85
N GLY A 214 -26.36 8.64 -2.50
CA GLY A 214 -27.67 8.33 -1.93
C GLY A 214 -27.61 7.76 -0.51
N ILE A 215 -26.57 8.08 0.27
CA ILE A 215 -26.39 7.59 1.64
C ILE A 215 -27.08 8.50 2.66
N SER A 216 -27.20 8.04 3.91
CA SER A 216 -27.66 8.89 5.01
C SER A 216 -26.55 9.85 5.42
N CYS A 217 -26.81 11.16 5.30
CA CYS A 217 -25.84 12.22 5.55
C CYS A 217 -26.07 12.87 6.92
N LYS A 218 -25.01 13.10 7.70
CA LYS A 218 -25.07 13.84 8.97
C LYS A 218 -23.91 14.82 9.07
N GLU A 219 -24.20 16.02 9.55
CA GLU A 219 -23.18 16.95 10.02
C GLU A 219 -23.26 17.06 11.54
N ILE A 220 -22.09 17.04 12.19
CA ILE A 220 -21.93 17.27 13.62
C ILE A 220 -20.74 18.20 13.80
N ASN A 221 -21.00 19.49 14.02
CA ASN A 221 -19.95 20.48 14.28
C ASN A 221 -19.37 20.24 15.69
N ILE A 222 -18.06 19.98 15.76
CA ILE A 222 -17.41 19.58 17.02
C ILE A 222 -16.74 20.76 17.75
N ARG A 223 -16.78 21.97 17.18
CA ARG A 223 -16.03 23.14 17.68
C ARG A 223 -16.35 23.45 19.15
N SER A 224 -17.63 23.41 19.52
CA SER A 224 -18.05 23.69 20.90
C SER A 224 -17.54 22.62 21.86
N ALA A 225 -17.70 21.34 21.51
CA ALA A 225 -17.25 20.22 22.34
C ALA A 225 -15.73 20.24 22.54
N VAL A 226 -14.96 20.50 21.48
CA VAL A 226 -13.50 20.61 21.57
C VAL A 226 -13.08 21.81 22.43
N ASN A 227 -13.74 22.97 22.32
CA ASN A 227 -13.44 24.14 23.17
C ASN A 227 -13.75 23.88 24.65
N VAL A 228 -14.84 23.17 24.96
CA VAL A 228 -15.13 22.74 26.33
C VAL A 228 -14.02 21.81 26.82
N HIS A 229 -13.65 20.80 26.02
CA HIS A 229 -12.57 19.88 26.37
C HIS A 229 -11.24 20.59 26.60
N PHE A 230 -10.89 21.59 25.78
CA PHE A 230 -9.72 22.44 26.00
C PHE A 230 -9.77 23.15 27.35
N GLY A 231 -10.92 23.69 27.74
CA GLY A 231 -11.13 24.28 29.06
C GLY A 231 -10.93 23.27 30.19
N ASP A 232 -11.51 22.06 30.05
CA ASP A 232 -11.44 21.01 31.07
C ASP A 232 -10.01 20.54 31.36
N ILE A 233 -9.15 20.51 30.33
CA ILE A 233 -7.73 20.11 30.46
C ILE A 233 -6.79 21.31 30.65
N GLY A 234 -7.30 22.54 30.67
CA GLY A 234 -6.50 23.76 30.78
C GLY A 234 -5.62 24.06 29.56
N HIS A 235 -5.98 23.57 28.37
CA HIS A 235 -5.25 23.85 27.13
C HIS A 235 -5.71 25.18 26.53
N ASN A 236 -4.75 26.05 26.18
CA ASN A 236 -5.05 27.28 25.47
C ASN A 236 -5.33 26.99 23.99
N PRO A 237 -6.53 27.30 23.44
CA PRO A 237 -6.87 27.07 22.04
C PRO A 237 -5.95 27.75 21.02
N ASP A 238 -5.21 28.78 21.42
CA ASP A 238 -4.24 29.47 20.55
C ASP A 238 -2.91 28.70 20.39
N ILE A 239 -2.68 27.64 21.19
CA ILE A 239 -1.49 26.79 21.12
C ILE A 239 -1.78 25.60 20.20
N HIS A 240 -1.40 25.71 18.94
CA HIS A 240 -1.63 24.67 17.92
C HIS A 240 -0.57 23.55 17.97
N ASP A 241 -0.45 22.88 19.12
CA ASP A 241 0.45 21.74 19.29
C ASP A 241 -0.26 20.38 19.11
N GLY A 242 0.44 19.28 19.43
CA GLY A 242 -0.15 17.95 19.33
C GLY A 242 -1.41 17.75 20.20
N THR A 243 -1.60 18.51 21.28
CA THR A 243 -2.82 18.47 22.09
C THR A 243 -4.01 19.02 21.30
N TYR A 244 -3.81 20.13 20.59
CA TYR A 244 -4.82 20.77 19.74
C TYR A 244 -5.33 19.82 18.65
N GLU A 245 -4.41 19.18 17.93
CA GLU A 245 -4.73 18.22 16.86
C GLU A 245 -5.38 16.94 17.42
N ASN A 246 -4.78 16.34 18.46
CA ASN A 246 -5.26 15.06 19.01
C ASN A 246 -6.64 15.19 19.66
N SER A 247 -6.96 16.32 20.29
CA SER A 247 -8.28 16.55 20.91
C SER A 247 -9.39 16.50 19.87
N GLN A 248 -9.19 17.17 18.73
CA GLN A 248 -10.13 17.12 17.61
C GLN A 248 -10.26 15.70 17.04
N ALA A 249 -9.15 14.97 16.87
CA ALA A 249 -9.18 13.62 16.33
C ALA A 249 -9.91 12.63 17.26
N ARG A 250 -9.72 12.73 18.58
CA ARG A 250 -10.42 11.89 19.56
C ARG A 250 -11.91 12.20 19.65
N GLU A 251 -12.28 13.48 19.64
CA GLU A 251 -13.69 13.91 19.65
C GLU A 251 -14.45 13.34 18.45
N ARG A 252 -13.84 13.36 17.25
CA ARG A 252 -14.43 12.76 16.05
C ARG A 252 -14.68 11.27 16.22
N THR A 253 -13.71 10.53 16.75
CA THR A 253 -13.88 9.09 16.97
C THR A 253 -14.93 8.79 18.02
N GLN A 254 -14.98 9.57 19.11
CA GLN A 254 -16.01 9.43 20.14
C GLN A 254 -17.41 9.59 19.52
N ILE A 255 -17.64 10.66 18.78
CA ILE A 255 -18.91 10.92 18.09
C ILE A 255 -19.27 9.78 17.14
N LEU A 256 -18.32 9.28 16.33
CA LEU A 256 -18.60 8.18 15.41
C LEU A 256 -19.01 6.89 16.13
N MET A 257 -18.33 6.55 17.23
CA MET A 257 -18.63 5.35 18.02
C MET A 257 -20.00 5.45 18.70
N ASP A 258 -20.32 6.61 19.28
CA ASP A 258 -21.60 6.84 19.96
C ASP A 258 -22.74 6.94 18.95
N TYR A 259 -22.53 7.63 17.84
CA TYR A 259 -23.52 7.72 16.76
C TYR A 259 -23.78 6.36 16.12
N ALA A 260 -22.76 5.50 16.00
CA ALA A 260 -22.96 4.11 15.59
C ALA A 260 -23.91 3.37 16.52
N SER A 261 -23.87 3.61 17.83
CA SER A 261 -24.85 3.04 18.77
C SER A 261 -26.26 3.57 18.51
N VAL A 262 -26.42 4.87 18.22
CA VAL A 262 -27.71 5.49 17.90
C VAL A 262 -28.37 4.85 16.67
N VAL A 263 -27.58 4.61 15.62
CA VAL A 263 -28.09 4.09 14.35
C VAL A 263 -27.98 2.57 14.23
N LYS A 264 -27.61 1.86 15.31
CA LYS A 264 -27.38 0.40 15.33
C LYS A 264 -26.39 -0.03 14.23
N GLY A 265 -25.29 0.72 14.12
CA GLY A 265 -24.24 0.56 13.14
C GLY A 265 -22.90 0.16 13.74
N ILE A 266 -21.91 0.05 12.86
CA ILE A 266 -20.49 -0.09 13.21
C ILE A 266 -19.67 1.01 12.56
N VAL A 267 -18.59 1.43 13.22
CA VAL A 267 -17.64 2.38 12.63
C VAL A 267 -16.71 1.66 11.66
N VAL A 268 -16.72 2.08 10.40
CA VAL A 268 -15.77 1.62 9.37
C VAL A 268 -14.58 2.56 9.34
N GLY A 269 -13.39 2.01 9.61
CA GLY A 269 -12.14 2.76 9.70
C GLY A 269 -11.55 3.08 8.33
N THR A 270 -11.00 4.29 8.22
CA THR A 270 -10.47 4.84 6.96
C THR A 270 -8.94 4.80 6.87
N GLY A 271 -8.24 4.59 7.99
CA GLY A 271 -6.78 4.65 8.06
C GLY A 271 -6.08 3.64 7.14
N ASP A 272 -5.02 4.10 6.49
CA ASP A 272 -4.30 3.35 5.45
C ASP A 272 -2.99 2.71 5.94
N LEU A 273 -2.44 1.80 5.13
CA LEU A 273 -1.23 1.04 5.48
C LEU A 273 -0.01 1.94 5.75
N SER A 274 0.12 3.06 5.04
CA SER A 274 1.25 3.98 5.14
C SER A 274 1.16 4.81 6.42
N GLU A 275 -0.04 5.26 6.77
CA GLU A 275 -0.34 5.92 8.05
C GLU A 275 -0.07 4.96 9.22
N LEU A 276 -0.50 3.70 9.10
CA LEU A 276 -0.21 2.67 10.09
C LEU A 276 1.29 2.39 10.21
N ALA A 277 2.05 2.38 9.11
CA ALA A 277 3.49 2.18 9.12
C ALA A 277 4.22 3.30 9.87
N LEU A 278 3.86 4.54 9.58
CA LEU A 278 4.49 5.73 10.17
C LEU A 278 3.88 6.12 11.53
N GLY A 279 2.80 5.46 11.95
CA GLY A 279 1.98 5.88 13.09
C GLY A 279 1.49 7.31 12.93
N TRP A 280 1.14 7.69 11.70
CA TRP A 280 0.58 9.00 11.36
C TRP A 280 -0.93 8.99 11.63
N CYS A 281 -1.28 8.83 12.89
CA CYS A 281 -2.64 8.73 13.39
C CYS A 281 -2.68 9.05 14.89
N THR A 282 -3.85 9.41 15.41
CA THR A 282 -4.04 9.61 16.85
C THR A 282 -4.34 8.27 17.52
N TYR A 283 -3.56 7.92 18.54
CA TYR A 283 -3.87 6.75 19.36
C TYR A 283 -5.18 6.99 20.14
N ASN A 284 -6.10 6.04 20.05
CA ASN A 284 -7.51 6.12 20.44
C ASN A 284 -8.28 7.28 19.79
N GLY A 285 -7.84 7.72 18.61
CA GLY A 285 -8.59 8.63 17.73
C GLY A 285 -8.88 7.93 16.41
N ASP A 286 -8.46 8.54 15.31
CA ASP A 286 -8.77 8.15 13.92
C ASP A 286 -8.32 6.74 13.53
N HIS A 287 -7.32 6.16 14.21
CA HIS A 287 -6.90 4.78 13.94
C HIS A 287 -7.89 3.73 14.45
N MET A 288 -8.78 4.09 15.39
CA MET A 288 -9.71 3.17 16.03
C MET A 288 -11.02 3.09 15.25
N SER A 289 -11.50 1.86 15.04
CA SER A 289 -12.76 1.56 14.38
C SER A 289 -13.21 0.15 14.78
N MET A 290 -14.39 -0.26 14.33
CA MET A 290 -14.84 -1.65 14.51
C MET A 290 -14.37 -2.54 13.35
N TYR A 291 -14.09 -1.95 12.18
CA TYR A 291 -13.51 -2.65 11.03
C TYR A 291 -12.80 -1.68 10.07
N GLY A 292 -11.48 -1.83 9.88
CA GLY A 292 -10.66 -0.98 9.02
C GLY A 292 -10.48 -1.55 7.61
N VAL A 293 -11.22 -1.02 6.64
CA VAL A 293 -11.20 -1.53 5.25
C VAL A 293 -9.94 -1.14 4.49
N ASN A 294 -9.31 -0.02 4.86
CA ASN A 294 -8.12 0.51 4.18
C ASN A 294 -6.79 0.09 4.83
N ALA A 295 -6.82 -0.67 5.94
CA ALA A 295 -5.64 -0.97 6.76
C ALA A 295 -4.49 -1.70 6.03
N SER A 296 -4.76 -2.26 4.84
CA SER A 296 -3.78 -2.94 3.99
C SER A 296 -3.52 -2.24 2.65
N ILE A 297 -4.07 -1.04 2.45
CA ILE A 297 -3.90 -0.25 1.23
C ILE A 297 -2.84 0.83 1.46
N PRO A 298 -1.75 0.89 0.69
CA PRO A 298 -0.76 1.96 0.79
C PRO A 298 -1.28 3.26 0.16
N LYS A 299 -0.90 4.41 0.72
CA LYS A 299 -1.31 5.76 0.26
C LYS A 299 -1.08 5.96 -1.23
N THR A 300 0.04 5.49 -1.74
CA THR A 300 0.40 5.59 -3.16
C THR A 300 -0.56 4.87 -4.10
N LEU A 301 -1.35 3.90 -3.60
CA LEU A 301 -2.31 3.13 -4.38
C LEU A 301 -3.74 3.69 -4.33
N ILE A 302 -4.14 4.33 -3.23
CA ILE A 302 -5.53 4.78 -2.98
C ILE A 302 -6.08 5.61 -4.13
N ARG A 303 -5.32 6.60 -4.63
CA ARG A 303 -5.77 7.44 -5.75
C ARG A 303 -6.10 6.64 -7.01
N TRP A 304 -5.32 5.61 -7.31
CA TRP A 304 -5.52 4.77 -8.49
C TRP A 304 -6.71 3.85 -8.32
N MET A 305 -7.00 3.46 -7.07
CA MET A 305 -8.21 2.72 -6.76
C MET A 305 -9.45 3.58 -6.96
N ILE A 306 -9.47 4.79 -6.41
CA ILE A 306 -10.61 5.71 -6.59
C ILE A 306 -10.84 6.02 -8.06
N ASP A 307 -9.76 6.31 -8.82
CA ASP A 307 -9.82 6.52 -10.27
C ASP A 307 -10.46 5.32 -10.98
N ALA A 308 -9.99 4.09 -10.73
CA ALA A 308 -10.55 2.88 -11.32
C ALA A 308 -12.01 2.61 -10.91
N ILE A 309 -12.36 2.84 -9.65
CA ILE A 309 -13.73 2.66 -9.11
C ILE A 309 -14.69 3.70 -9.71
N SER A 310 -14.22 4.92 -9.96
CA SER A 310 -15.04 6.00 -10.53
C SER A 310 -15.58 5.70 -11.93
N GLU A 311 -14.94 4.77 -12.66
CA GLU A 311 -15.38 4.29 -13.97
C GLU A 311 -16.48 3.21 -13.88
N MET A 312 -16.78 2.70 -12.68
CA MET A 312 -17.86 1.72 -12.52
C MET A 312 -19.22 2.38 -12.76
N PRO A 313 -20.15 1.71 -13.48
CA PRO A 313 -21.50 2.24 -13.69
C PRO A 313 -22.25 2.58 -12.38
N ALA A 314 -21.99 1.82 -11.31
CA ALA A 314 -22.57 2.05 -9.99
C ALA A 314 -22.20 3.41 -9.36
N PHE A 315 -21.08 4.01 -9.78
CA PHE A 315 -20.57 5.28 -9.26
C PHE A 315 -20.56 6.40 -10.30
N ALA A 316 -21.16 6.18 -11.48
CA ALA A 316 -21.14 7.14 -12.58
C ALA A 316 -21.65 8.54 -12.19
N ALA A 317 -22.68 8.61 -11.34
CA ALA A 317 -23.20 9.89 -10.85
C ALA A 317 -22.17 10.63 -9.97
N ALA A 318 -21.39 9.91 -9.17
CA ALA A 318 -20.40 10.47 -8.24
C ALA A 318 -19.06 10.79 -8.91
N ARG A 319 -18.86 10.40 -10.17
CA ARG A 319 -17.59 10.59 -10.89
C ARG A 319 -17.08 12.05 -10.89
N PRO A 320 -17.90 13.10 -11.11
CA PRO A 320 -17.40 14.47 -11.09
C PRO A 320 -16.78 14.87 -9.75
N VAL A 321 -17.45 14.57 -8.63
CA VAL A 321 -16.93 14.87 -7.28
C VAL A 321 -15.74 13.97 -6.90
N LEU A 322 -15.73 12.71 -7.34
CA LEU A 322 -14.56 11.84 -7.16
C LEU A 322 -13.32 12.39 -7.89
N GLN A 323 -13.50 12.98 -9.07
CA GLN A 323 -12.41 13.61 -9.79
C GLN A 323 -11.91 14.88 -9.08
N ASP A 324 -12.82 15.71 -8.53
CA ASP A 324 -12.40 16.88 -7.74
C ASP A 324 -11.62 16.49 -6.47
N ILE A 325 -12.01 15.39 -5.81
CA ILE A 325 -11.29 14.82 -4.68
C ILE A 325 -9.89 14.33 -5.09
N LEU A 326 -9.76 13.69 -6.26
CA LEU A 326 -8.46 13.26 -6.80
C LEU A 326 -7.53 14.43 -7.16
N ASP A 327 -8.11 15.56 -7.57
CA ASP A 327 -7.39 16.78 -7.93
C ASP A 327 -7.13 17.69 -6.71
N THR A 328 -7.65 17.33 -5.54
CA THR A 328 -7.41 18.07 -4.30
C THR A 328 -6.05 17.68 -3.69
N PRO A 329 -5.17 18.65 -3.35
CA PRO A 329 -3.89 18.35 -2.70
C PRO A 329 -4.04 17.63 -1.35
N ILE A 330 -3.11 16.74 -1.03
CA ILE A 330 -3.11 16.00 0.25
C ILE A 330 -2.64 16.92 1.39
N SER A 331 -3.49 17.09 2.42
CA SER A 331 -3.19 17.91 3.61
C SER A 331 -3.99 17.46 4.85
N PRO A 332 -3.49 17.64 6.09
CA PRO A 332 -4.25 17.43 7.31
C PRO A 332 -5.08 18.69 7.65
N GLU A 333 -6.41 18.61 7.57
CA GLU A 333 -7.32 19.74 7.88
C GLU A 333 -7.57 19.95 9.39
N LEU A 334 -6.52 19.93 10.20
CA LEU A 334 -6.62 20.13 11.65
C LEU A 334 -6.26 21.55 12.09
N LEU A 335 -5.42 22.23 11.31
CA LEU A 335 -4.99 23.60 11.57
C LEU A 335 -5.86 24.60 10.78
N PRO A 336 -6.16 25.78 11.34
CA PRO A 336 -6.84 26.83 10.60
C PRO A 336 -6.01 27.22 9.35
N PRO A 337 -6.67 27.63 8.25
CA PRO A 337 -5.97 28.15 7.08
C PRO A 337 -5.15 29.39 7.45
N ASP A 338 -4.11 29.68 6.66
CA ASP A 338 -3.29 30.88 6.84
C ASP A 338 -4.12 32.16 6.67
N ALA A 339 -3.54 33.32 7.00
CA ALA A 339 -4.21 34.62 6.86
C ALA A 339 -4.66 34.96 5.42
N GLN A 340 -4.24 34.17 4.42
CA GLN A 340 -4.60 34.26 3.01
C GLN A 340 -5.58 33.16 2.57
N GLY A 341 -6.12 32.36 3.51
CA GLY A 341 -7.08 31.30 3.25
C GLY A 341 -6.47 30.04 2.60
N ARG A 342 -5.14 29.92 2.56
CA ARG A 342 -4.46 28.75 2.00
C ARG A 342 -4.28 27.70 3.08
N ILE A 343 -4.28 26.45 2.64
CA ILE A 343 -3.97 25.28 3.47
C ILE A 343 -2.58 25.50 4.09
N ALA A 344 -2.51 25.60 5.41
CA ALA A 344 -1.29 25.96 6.13
C ALA A 344 -0.23 24.83 6.17
N GLN A 345 -0.60 23.58 5.83
CA GLN A 345 0.30 22.43 5.98
C GLN A 345 0.08 21.36 4.89
N HIS A 346 1.11 20.99 4.13
CA HIS A 346 1.08 19.75 3.35
C HIS A 346 1.58 18.60 4.25
N THR A 347 0.82 17.51 4.34
CA THR A 347 1.17 16.36 5.21
C THR A 347 2.57 15.82 4.91
N GLU A 348 2.96 15.85 3.63
CA GLU A 348 4.26 15.36 3.17
C GLU A 348 5.44 16.23 3.62
N ASP A 349 5.23 17.51 3.98
CA ASP A 349 6.31 18.37 4.47
C ASP A 349 6.79 17.93 5.86
N LEU A 350 5.87 17.40 6.68
CA LEU A 350 6.16 16.96 8.04
C LEU A 350 6.50 15.46 8.10
N VAL A 351 5.78 14.65 7.32
CA VAL A 351 5.89 13.19 7.35
C VAL A 351 6.87 12.64 6.33
N GLY A 352 7.07 13.36 5.22
CA GLY A 352 7.86 12.97 4.07
C GLY A 352 6.99 12.43 2.92
N PRO A 353 7.55 12.32 1.70
CA PRO A 353 6.83 11.82 0.53
C PRO A 353 6.36 10.37 0.74
N TYR A 354 5.07 10.11 0.54
CA TYR A 354 4.54 8.75 0.69
C TYR A 354 5.16 7.76 -0.30
N ALA A 355 5.59 8.24 -1.48
CA ALA A 355 6.31 7.43 -2.46
C ALA A 355 7.59 6.81 -1.87
N LEU A 356 8.37 7.56 -1.09
CA LEU A 356 9.57 7.05 -0.42
C LEU A 356 9.21 6.10 0.72
N HIS A 357 8.26 6.47 1.57
CA HIS A 357 7.88 5.62 2.71
C HIS A 357 7.27 4.30 2.29
N ASP A 358 6.41 4.30 1.27
CA ASP A 358 5.84 3.07 0.73
C ASP A 358 6.92 2.20 0.06
N PHE A 359 7.90 2.82 -0.60
CA PHE A 359 9.07 2.09 -1.12
C PHE A 359 9.86 1.43 0.02
N PHE A 360 10.20 2.17 1.07
CA PHE A 360 10.91 1.63 2.24
C PHE A 360 10.11 0.53 2.93
N LEU A 361 8.80 0.76 3.10
CA LEU A 361 7.85 -0.17 3.71
C LEU A 361 7.81 -1.48 2.95
N TYR A 362 7.68 -1.42 1.63
CA TYR A 362 7.63 -2.61 0.79
C TYR A 362 8.88 -3.48 0.95
N TYR A 363 10.07 -2.92 0.79
CA TYR A 363 11.31 -3.70 0.88
C TYR A 363 11.63 -4.15 2.31
N THR A 364 11.24 -3.36 3.32
CA THR A 364 11.37 -3.75 4.73
C THR A 364 10.46 -4.93 5.04
N LEU A 365 9.16 -4.84 4.74
CA LEU A 365 8.20 -5.88 5.11
C LEU A 365 8.29 -7.10 4.20
N ARG A 366 8.32 -6.92 2.87
CA ARG A 366 8.23 -8.03 1.92
C ARG A 366 9.51 -8.86 1.89
N TYR A 367 10.67 -8.23 2.01
CA TYR A 367 11.97 -8.90 1.86
C TYR A 367 12.93 -8.76 3.04
N GLY A 368 12.65 -7.91 4.04
CA GLY A 368 13.55 -7.75 5.19
C GLY A 368 14.92 -7.20 4.81
N PHE A 369 14.97 -6.32 3.80
CA PHE A 369 16.21 -5.72 3.36
C PHE A 369 16.78 -4.76 4.40
N THR A 370 18.11 -4.67 4.42
CA THR A 370 18.82 -3.74 5.31
C THR A 370 18.67 -2.30 4.83
N PRO A 371 18.78 -1.31 5.74
CA PRO A 371 18.81 0.10 5.39
C PRO A 371 19.74 0.44 4.22
N ARG A 372 20.98 -0.07 4.20
CA ARG A 372 21.94 0.20 3.12
C ARG A 372 21.43 -0.23 1.75
N LYS A 373 20.84 -1.43 1.68
CA LYS A 373 20.28 -1.92 0.43
C LYS A 373 19.06 -1.11 -0.01
N ILE A 374 18.15 -0.83 0.91
CA ILE A 374 16.94 -0.04 0.62
C ILE A 374 17.34 1.37 0.15
N TYR A 375 18.33 1.98 0.77
CA TYR A 375 18.88 3.27 0.37
C TYR A 375 19.44 3.23 -1.05
N ALA A 376 20.33 2.30 -1.36
CA ALA A 376 20.92 2.17 -2.70
C ALA A 376 19.85 1.95 -3.79
N LEU A 377 18.83 1.11 -3.50
CA LEU A 377 17.70 0.93 -4.41
C LEU A 377 16.88 2.22 -4.54
N ALA A 378 16.64 2.95 -3.46
CA ALA A 378 15.88 4.20 -3.48
C ALA A 378 16.61 5.30 -4.26
N CYS A 379 17.93 5.48 -4.07
CA CYS A 379 18.74 6.44 -4.84
C CYS A 379 18.67 6.14 -6.34
N ARG A 380 18.66 4.86 -6.73
CA ARG A 380 18.49 4.49 -8.13
C ARG A 380 17.07 4.72 -8.63
N ALA A 381 16.05 4.31 -7.85
CA ALA A 381 14.66 4.42 -8.27
C ALA A 381 14.23 5.87 -8.40
N PHE A 382 14.62 6.73 -7.44
CA PHE A 382 14.22 8.13 -7.35
C PHE A 382 15.31 9.10 -7.80
N GLY A 383 16.33 8.62 -8.51
CA GLY A 383 17.37 9.46 -9.09
C GLY A 383 16.73 10.53 -9.99
N GLY A 384 17.01 11.79 -9.70
CA GLY A 384 16.41 12.95 -10.37
C GLY A 384 15.12 13.50 -9.72
N ASP A 385 14.43 12.72 -8.88
CA ASP A 385 13.26 13.19 -8.12
C ASP A 385 13.67 13.75 -6.75
N PHE A 386 14.64 13.11 -6.09
CA PHE A 386 15.12 13.49 -4.76
C PHE A 386 16.64 13.41 -4.68
N GLU A 387 17.24 14.38 -3.98
CA GLU A 387 18.64 14.32 -3.56
C GLU A 387 18.89 13.13 -2.62
N GLU A 388 20.07 12.52 -2.70
CA GLU A 388 20.46 11.39 -1.85
C GLU A 388 20.35 11.70 -0.34
N THR A 389 20.61 12.95 0.04
CA THR A 389 20.48 13.45 1.41
C THR A 389 19.01 13.48 1.88
N VAL A 390 18.08 13.79 0.98
CA VAL A 390 16.63 13.77 1.24
C VAL A 390 16.14 12.34 1.42
N ILE A 391 16.59 11.41 0.57
CA ILE A 391 16.27 9.99 0.69
C ILE A 391 16.78 9.46 2.04
N LYS A 392 18.03 9.76 2.41
CA LYS A 392 18.63 9.37 3.70
C LYS A 392 17.85 9.93 4.89
N LYS A 393 17.47 11.22 4.84
CA LYS A 393 16.65 11.88 5.88
C LYS A 393 15.33 11.13 6.09
N TRP A 394 14.61 10.81 5.02
CA TRP A 394 13.31 10.14 5.14
C TRP A 394 13.43 8.67 5.50
N LEU A 395 14.49 7.98 5.09
CA LEU A 395 14.78 6.61 5.54
C LEU A 395 15.04 6.56 7.05
N LYS A 396 15.79 7.53 7.60
CA LYS A 396 15.99 7.68 9.05
C LYS A 396 14.66 7.91 9.77
N THR A 397 13.83 8.82 9.24
CA THR A 397 12.49 9.09 9.79
C THR A 397 11.60 7.86 9.75
N PHE A 398 11.61 7.11 8.64
CA PHE A 398 10.87 5.86 8.46
C PHE A 398 11.23 4.88 9.58
N TYR A 399 12.50 4.50 9.76
CA TYR A 399 12.86 3.52 10.78
C TYR A 399 12.56 4.01 12.20
N ARG A 400 12.83 5.29 12.52
CA ARG A 400 12.48 5.85 13.83
C ARG A 400 10.98 5.71 14.10
N ARG A 401 10.13 6.15 13.18
CA ARG A 401 8.66 6.12 13.36
C ARG A 401 8.13 4.69 13.30
N PHE A 402 8.58 3.90 12.33
CA PHE A 402 8.19 2.52 12.17
C PHE A 402 8.44 1.72 13.45
N PHE A 403 9.56 1.88 14.15
CA PHE A 403 9.77 1.20 15.43
C PHE A 403 8.96 1.82 16.57
N THR A 404 9.07 3.14 16.78
CA THR A 404 8.46 3.82 17.94
C THR A 404 6.93 3.82 17.96
N GLN A 405 6.29 3.64 16.79
CA GLN A 405 4.84 3.66 16.67
C GLN A 405 4.20 2.26 16.66
N GLN A 406 4.97 1.20 16.96
CA GLN A 406 4.45 -0.17 17.00
C GLN A 406 3.35 -0.37 18.03
N PHE A 407 3.34 0.37 19.13
CA PHE A 407 2.27 0.28 20.13
C PHE A 407 0.89 0.60 19.54
N LYS A 408 0.79 1.54 18.60
CA LYS A 408 -0.46 1.86 17.89
C LYS A 408 -0.94 0.66 17.08
N ARG A 409 0.00 -0.07 16.46
CA ARG A 409 -0.31 -1.24 15.64
C ARG A 409 -0.70 -2.47 16.44
N SER A 410 -0.23 -2.57 17.68
CA SER A 410 -0.58 -3.69 18.57
C SER A 410 -2.09 -3.75 18.89
N CYS A 411 -2.77 -2.61 18.82
CA CYS A 411 -4.21 -2.48 19.08
C CYS A 411 -5.04 -2.22 17.80
N LEU A 412 -4.59 -2.67 16.63
CA LEU A 412 -5.33 -2.42 15.39
C LEU A 412 -6.70 -3.11 15.38
N PRO A 413 -7.75 -2.40 14.92
CA PRO A 413 -9.02 -3.01 14.54
C PRO A 413 -8.84 -4.17 13.55
N ASP A 414 -9.87 -4.99 13.44
CA ASP A 414 -9.90 -5.99 12.37
C ASP A 414 -10.00 -5.32 11.02
N GLY A 415 -9.44 -5.97 10.00
CA GLY A 415 -9.44 -5.49 8.63
C GLY A 415 -9.03 -6.63 7.70
N VAL A 416 -9.27 -6.45 6.41
CA VAL A 416 -8.90 -7.46 5.41
C VAL A 416 -7.47 -7.23 4.94
N LYS A 417 -6.70 -8.33 4.80
CA LYS A 417 -5.43 -8.34 4.08
C LYS A 417 -5.72 -8.49 2.58
N VAL A 418 -5.36 -7.49 1.78
CA VAL A 418 -5.51 -7.53 0.32
C VAL A 418 -4.18 -7.53 -0.43
N GLY A 419 -3.14 -6.96 0.18
CA GLY A 419 -1.82 -6.80 -0.43
C GLY A 419 -0.85 -7.93 -0.07
N SER A 420 0.35 -7.82 -0.63
CA SER A 420 1.46 -8.73 -0.34
C SER A 420 2.03 -8.59 1.08
N VAL A 421 1.73 -7.47 1.76
CA VAL A 421 2.14 -7.18 3.14
C VAL A 421 1.02 -6.47 3.89
N THR A 422 0.97 -6.66 5.20
CA THR A 422 0.10 -5.95 6.13
C THR A 422 0.81 -5.69 7.44
N LEU A 423 0.22 -4.85 8.28
CA LEU A 423 0.77 -4.45 9.57
C LEU A 423 -0.04 -4.97 10.76
N SER A 424 -0.95 -5.92 10.52
CA SER A 424 -1.71 -6.55 11.59
C SER A 424 -0.78 -7.37 12.50
N PRO A 425 -0.84 -7.17 13.84
CA PRO A 425 -0.07 -7.96 14.80
C PRO A 425 -0.51 -9.42 14.86
N ARG A 426 -1.69 -9.71 14.30
CA ARG A 426 -2.30 -11.04 14.18
C ARG A 426 -1.89 -11.75 12.89
N GLY A 427 -1.29 -11.03 11.94
CA GLY A 427 -0.93 -11.52 10.62
C GLY A 427 0.56 -11.38 10.34
N ASP A 428 0.90 -10.55 9.35
CA ASP A 428 2.24 -10.51 8.75
C ASP A 428 3.33 -9.87 9.61
N TRP A 429 2.96 -9.00 10.58
CA TRP A 429 3.94 -8.19 11.30
C TRP A 429 3.85 -8.38 12.81
N ARG A 430 4.82 -9.10 13.37
CA ARG A 430 4.90 -9.39 14.80
C ARG A 430 6.16 -8.76 15.37
N MET A 431 6.04 -7.56 15.94
CA MET A 431 7.14 -6.82 16.55
C MET A 431 6.74 -6.35 17.96
N PRO A 432 7.63 -6.45 18.96
CA PRO A 432 7.41 -5.86 20.28
C PRO A 432 7.22 -4.33 20.19
N SER A 433 6.33 -3.78 21.00
CA SER A 433 6.04 -2.33 21.03
C SER A 433 7.19 -1.49 21.59
N ASP A 434 8.11 -2.13 22.30
CA ASP A 434 9.30 -1.60 22.98
C ASP A 434 10.61 -1.94 22.25
N ALA A 435 10.51 -2.42 21.00
CA ALA A 435 11.68 -2.73 20.18
C ALA A 435 12.53 -1.48 19.87
N SER A 436 13.86 -1.60 19.99
CA SER A 436 14.79 -0.52 19.67
C SER A 436 15.14 -0.48 18.18
N ALA A 437 15.06 0.71 17.57
CA ALA A 437 15.47 0.96 16.19
C ALA A 437 16.99 1.15 16.00
N ARG A 438 17.79 1.07 17.08
CA ARG A 438 19.18 1.55 17.11
C ARG A 438 20.06 0.96 16.01
N LEU A 439 19.95 -0.35 15.74
CA LEU A 439 20.78 -1.00 14.71
C LEU A 439 20.47 -0.46 13.30
N TRP A 440 19.19 -0.28 12.97
CA TRP A 440 18.78 0.29 11.69
C TRP A 440 19.20 1.75 11.58
N LEU A 441 19.03 2.54 12.64
CA LEU A 441 19.43 3.96 12.63
C LEU A 441 20.95 4.12 12.49
N ASN A 442 21.75 3.33 13.20
CA ASN A 442 23.21 3.35 13.06
C ASN A 442 23.66 3.01 11.63
N GLU A 443 23.03 2.02 11.00
CA GLU A 443 23.32 1.71 9.60
C GLU A 443 22.94 2.87 8.69
N VAL A 444 21.78 3.51 8.90
CA VAL A 444 21.38 4.71 8.15
C VAL A 444 22.39 5.86 8.32
N GLU A 445 22.89 6.13 9.53
CA GLU A 445 23.89 7.19 9.74
C GLU A 445 25.17 6.93 8.94
N SER A 446 25.57 5.65 8.81
CA SER A 446 26.79 5.22 8.09
C SER A 446 26.72 5.26 6.56
N LEU A 447 25.56 5.62 5.99
CA LEU A 447 25.33 5.65 4.53
C LEU A 447 25.98 6.83 3.85
#